data_AF-A0A9E3TZF1-F1
#
_entry.id   AF-A0A9E3TZF1-F1
#
_cell.length_a   1.000
_cell.length_b   1.000
_cell.length_c   1.000
_cell.angle_alpha   90.00
_cell.angle_beta   90.00
_cell.angle_gamma   90.00
#
_symmetry.space_group_name_H-M   'P 1'
#
loop_
_entity.id
_entity.type
_entity.pdbx_description
1 polymer ?
#
loop_
_entity_poly.entity_id
_entity_poly.type
_entity_poly.pdbx_seq_one_letter_code
_entity_poly.pdbx_strand_id
1 'polypeptide(L)'
;MRLRRMLLGLLLLPIYAASVRADAFDDQFVAGLNERRLFALSEAHCRRRLADAQLGDVDRADATIALCRTLVEHALNTPRSQREPIWQAAEAAAEDFRRAAPSSARRVLVDLHHALAVVARGELARQEAELGAPGAPSLEEARR
;
A
#
# COMPACT_ATOMS: atom_id res chain seq x y z
N MET A 1 -46.17 22.34 -9.42
CA MET A 1 -44.75 22.76 -9.48
C MET A 1 -43.83 22.17 -8.39
N ARG A 2 -44.33 21.66 -7.24
CA ARG A 2 -43.48 21.04 -6.20
C ARG A 2 -43.00 19.61 -6.51
N LEU A 3 -43.77 18.83 -7.28
CA LEU A 3 -43.44 17.44 -7.65
C LEU A 3 -42.26 17.34 -8.65
N ARG A 4 -42.10 18.35 -9.52
CA ARG A 4 -41.04 18.42 -10.54
C ARG A 4 -39.66 18.76 -9.96
N ARG A 5 -39.62 19.31 -8.72
CA ARG A 5 -38.38 19.59 -7.97
C ARG A 5 -37.91 18.39 -7.14
N MET A 6 -38.82 17.53 -6.66
CA MET A 6 -38.45 16.27 -5.97
C MET A 6 -37.87 15.22 -6.93
N LEU A 7 -38.35 15.16 -8.17
CA LEU A 7 -37.81 14.26 -9.20
C LEU A 7 -36.37 14.61 -9.62
N LEU A 8 -35.94 15.87 -9.47
CA LEU A 8 -34.58 16.31 -9.83
C LEU A 8 -33.54 15.90 -8.76
N GLY A 9 -33.95 15.82 -7.48
CA GLY A 9 -33.09 15.31 -6.40
C GLY A 9 -32.90 13.80 -6.45
N LEU A 10 -33.90 13.06 -6.95
CA LEU A 10 -33.86 11.60 -7.08
C LEU A 10 -33.05 11.12 -8.31
N LEU A 11 -32.84 11.99 -9.29
CA LEU A 11 -32.13 11.68 -10.54
C LEU A 11 -30.60 11.94 -10.47
N LEU A 12 -30.13 12.62 -9.42
CA LEU A 12 -28.69 12.87 -9.18
C LEU A 12 -28.05 11.86 -8.21
N LEU A 13 -28.87 11.06 -7.52
CA LEU A 13 -28.40 10.01 -6.62
C LEU A 13 -27.57 8.88 -7.29
N PRO A 14 -27.82 8.45 -8.56
CA PRO A 14 -27.05 7.35 -9.13
C PRO A 14 -25.60 7.74 -9.51
N ILE A 15 -25.29 9.02 -9.66
CA ILE A 15 -23.94 9.48 -10.04
C ILE A 15 -22.95 9.27 -8.88
N TYR A 16 -23.37 9.56 -7.65
CA TYR A 16 -22.50 9.41 -6.47
C TYR A 16 -22.20 7.94 -6.13
N ALA A 17 -23.15 7.02 -6.37
CA ALA A 17 -22.98 5.60 -6.08
C ALA A 17 -21.99 4.89 -7.03
N ALA A 18 -21.80 5.40 -8.24
CA ALA A 18 -20.90 4.80 -9.22
C ALA A 18 -19.43 4.95 -8.82
N SER A 19 -19.05 6.11 -8.30
CA SER A 19 -17.69 6.43 -7.82
C SER A 19 -17.26 5.52 -6.67
N VAL A 20 -18.07 5.39 -5.62
CA VAL A 20 -17.75 4.54 -4.46
C VAL A 20 -17.59 3.06 -4.84
N ARG A 21 -18.33 2.57 -5.84
CA ARG A 21 -18.20 1.18 -6.33
C ARG A 21 -16.92 0.95 -7.13
N ALA A 22 -16.42 1.96 -7.83
CA ALA A 22 -15.18 1.86 -8.59
C ALA A 22 -13.97 1.76 -7.66
N ASP A 23 -13.93 2.56 -6.59
CA ASP A 23 -12.83 2.52 -5.62
C ASP A 23 -12.75 1.18 -4.88
N ALA A 24 -13.89 0.66 -4.41
CA ALA A 24 -13.93 -0.65 -3.75
C ALA A 24 -13.54 -1.81 -4.68
N PHE A 25 -13.81 -1.69 -5.98
CA PHE A 25 -13.38 -2.67 -6.97
C PHE A 25 -11.87 -2.64 -7.17
N ASP A 26 -11.28 -1.45 -7.26
CA ASP A 26 -9.84 -1.28 -7.43
C ASP A 26 -9.06 -1.80 -6.21
N ASP A 27 -9.56 -1.57 -4.99
CA ASP A 27 -8.96 -2.11 -3.77
C ASP A 27 -8.96 -3.65 -3.76
N GLN A 28 -10.07 -4.27 -4.14
CA GLN A 28 -10.19 -5.73 -4.25
C GLN A 28 -9.30 -6.28 -5.37
N PHE A 29 -9.19 -5.55 -6.48
CA PHE A 29 -8.34 -5.93 -7.60
C PHE A 29 -6.87 -5.98 -7.17
N VAL A 30 -6.35 -4.91 -6.54
CA VAL A 30 -4.97 -4.89 -6.03
C VAL A 30 -4.75 -5.94 -4.95
N ALA A 31 -5.71 -6.13 -4.04
CA ALA A 31 -5.63 -7.18 -3.02
C ALA A 31 -5.52 -8.58 -3.64
N GLY A 32 -6.36 -8.91 -4.61
CA GLY A 32 -6.33 -10.22 -5.29
C GLY A 32 -5.04 -10.46 -6.09
N LEU A 33 -4.45 -9.41 -6.66
CA LEU A 33 -3.13 -9.51 -7.29
C LEU A 33 -2.03 -9.81 -6.26
N ASN A 34 -2.06 -9.13 -5.11
CA ASN A 34 -1.09 -9.30 -4.04
C ASN A 34 -1.16 -10.69 -3.38
N GLU A 35 -2.37 -11.21 -3.12
CA GLU A 35 -2.58 -12.58 -2.61
C GLU A 35 -1.92 -13.63 -3.52
N ARG A 36 -1.93 -13.37 -4.83
CA ARG A 36 -1.33 -14.23 -5.87
C ARG A 36 0.15 -13.91 -6.13
N ARG A 37 0.74 -13.01 -5.33
CA ARG A 37 2.12 -12.52 -5.46
C ARG A 37 2.44 -11.87 -6.81
N LEU A 38 1.44 -11.31 -7.48
CA LEU A 38 1.58 -10.58 -8.74
C LEU A 38 1.99 -9.12 -8.47
N PHE A 39 3.00 -8.92 -7.63
CA PHE A 39 3.37 -7.61 -7.10
C PHE A 39 3.76 -6.59 -8.18
N ALA A 40 4.46 -7.03 -9.22
CA ALA A 40 4.84 -6.15 -10.33
C ALA A 40 3.60 -5.59 -11.07
N LEU A 41 2.52 -6.40 -11.18
CA LEU A 41 1.28 -5.96 -11.82
C LEU A 41 0.50 -5.02 -10.90
N SER A 42 0.44 -5.31 -9.60
CA SER A 42 -0.14 -4.41 -8.60
C SER A 42 0.56 -3.05 -8.57
N GLU A 43 1.89 -3.06 -8.57
CA GLU A 43 2.70 -1.84 -8.59
C GLU A 43 2.45 -1.03 -9.86
N ALA A 44 2.48 -1.67 -11.04
CA ALA A 44 2.20 -1.01 -12.31
C ALA A 44 0.79 -0.40 -12.34
N HIS A 45 -0.20 -1.10 -11.79
CA HIS A 45 -1.57 -0.58 -11.67
C HIS A 45 -1.61 0.68 -10.80
N CYS A 46 -1.04 0.63 -9.60
CA CYS A 46 -1.05 1.77 -8.66
C CYS A 46 -0.29 2.98 -9.23
N ARG A 47 0.90 2.76 -9.81
CA ARG A 47 1.67 3.82 -10.45
C ARG A 47 0.94 4.47 -11.63
N ARG A 48 0.24 3.66 -12.44
CA ARG A 48 -0.58 4.19 -13.54
C ARG A 48 -1.73 5.05 -13.03
N ARG A 49 -2.40 4.67 -11.93
CA ARG A 49 -3.40 5.53 -11.29
C ARG A 49 -2.78 6.84 -10.79
N LEU A 50 -1.67 6.76 -10.06
CA LEU A 50 -0.98 7.94 -9.52
C LEU A 50 -0.47 8.91 -10.60
N ALA A 51 -0.19 8.41 -11.80
CA ALA A 51 0.20 9.21 -12.95
C ALA A 51 -0.95 10.02 -13.56
N ASP A 52 -2.21 9.75 -13.19
CA ASP A 52 -3.34 10.57 -13.59
C ASP A 52 -3.32 11.94 -12.87
N ALA A 53 -3.17 13.00 -13.65
CA ALA A 53 -3.13 14.37 -13.17
C ALA A 53 -4.49 14.87 -12.66
N GLN A 54 -5.59 14.22 -13.05
CA GLN A 54 -6.94 14.54 -12.58
C GLN A 54 -7.36 13.71 -11.36
N LEU A 55 -6.50 12.81 -10.88
CA LEU A 55 -6.78 11.99 -9.71
C LEU A 55 -6.92 12.88 -8.46
N GLY A 56 -8.09 12.81 -7.82
CA GLY A 56 -8.42 13.57 -6.62
C GLY A 56 -7.58 13.17 -5.41
N ASP A 57 -7.52 14.03 -4.40
CA ASP A 57 -6.67 13.84 -3.22
C ASP A 57 -6.95 12.55 -2.45
N VAL A 58 -8.23 12.14 -2.38
CA VAL A 58 -8.65 10.90 -1.71
C VAL A 58 -8.10 9.70 -2.47
N ASP A 59 -8.41 9.61 -3.76
CA ASP A 59 -8.00 8.48 -4.61
C ASP A 59 -6.48 8.41 -4.75
N ARG A 60 -5.80 9.57 -4.73
CA ARG A 60 -4.33 9.64 -4.70
C ARG A 60 -3.77 9.05 -3.41
N ALA A 61 -4.36 9.38 -2.27
CA ALA A 61 -3.93 8.81 -0.99
C ALA A 61 -4.18 7.30 -0.95
N ASP A 62 -5.35 6.86 -1.39
CA ASP A 62 -5.73 5.45 -1.39
C ASP A 62 -4.82 4.64 -2.36
N ALA A 63 -4.52 5.17 -3.55
CA ALA A 63 -3.56 4.57 -4.47
C ALA A 63 -2.13 4.55 -3.93
N THR A 64 -1.68 5.60 -3.23
CA THR A 64 -0.38 5.60 -2.53
C THR A 64 -0.33 4.54 -1.44
N ILE A 65 -1.39 4.40 -0.63
CA ILE A 65 -1.48 3.39 0.42
C ILE A 65 -1.43 1.98 -0.18
N ALA A 66 -2.19 1.72 -1.25
CA ALA A 66 -2.19 0.46 -1.96
C ALA A 66 -0.80 0.13 -2.54
N LEU A 67 -0.10 1.13 -3.09
CA LEU A 67 1.28 0.99 -3.57
C LEU A 67 2.25 0.65 -2.42
N CYS A 68 2.18 1.37 -1.31
CA CYS A 68 3.02 1.11 -0.13
C CYS A 68 2.81 -0.33 0.38
N ARG A 69 1.55 -0.77 0.55
CA ARG A 69 1.22 -2.14 0.98
C ARG A 69 1.80 -3.18 0.02
N THR A 70 1.61 -2.98 -1.28
CA THR A 70 2.15 -3.86 -2.33
C THR A 70 3.66 -3.98 -2.26
N LEU A 71 4.38 -2.86 -2.10
CA LEU A 71 5.84 -2.85 -2.03
C LEU A 71 6.36 -3.51 -0.76
N VAL A 72 5.69 -3.32 0.38
CA VAL A 72 6.02 -4.02 1.63
C VAL A 72 5.86 -5.54 1.46
N GLU A 73 4.73 -5.99 0.95
CA GLU A 73 4.48 -7.42 0.71
C GLU A 73 5.46 -8.02 -0.29
N HIS A 74 5.78 -7.28 -1.36
CA HIS A 74 6.79 -7.66 -2.33
C HIS A 74 8.16 -7.81 -1.67
N ALA A 75 8.58 -6.82 -0.87
CA ALA A 75 9.85 -6.86 -0.18
C ALA A 75 9.93 -8.05 0.80
N LEU A 76 8.88 -8.32 1.56
CA LEU A 76 8.77 -9.47 2.48
C LEU A 76 8.89 -10.83 1.76
N ASN A 77 8.48 -10.92 0.49
CA ASN A 77 8.58 -12.13 -0.33
C ASN A 77 9.80 -12.17 -1.26
N THR A 78 10.69 -11.17 -1.18
CA THR A 78 11.89 -11.07 -2.02
C THR A 78 13.15 -11.50 -1.25
N PRO A 79 14.13 -12.19 -1.87
CA PRO A 79 15.40 -12.52 -1.21
C PRO A 79 16.10 -11.30 -0.60
N ARG A 80 16.81 -11.51 0.53
CA ARG A 80 17.50 -10.44 1.27
C ARG A 80 18.41 -9.57 0.40
N SER A 81 19.10 -10.18 -0.57
CA SER A 81 20.01 -9.47 -1.48
C SER A 81 19.32 -8.55 -2.49
N GLN A 82 18.00 -8.69 -2.69
CA GLN A 82 17.24 -7.99 -3.73
C GLN A 82 16.15 -7.06 -3.18
N ARG A 83 15.84 -7.12 -1.88
CA ARG A 83 14.70 -6.38 -1.28
C ARG A 83 14.96 -4.90 -0.97
N GLU A 84 16.22 -4.48 -0.86
CA GLU A 84 16.54 -3.08 -0.47
C GLU A 84 15.92 -2.02 -1.40
N PRO A 85 16.02 -2.15 -2.74
CA PRO A 85 15.38 -1.20 -3.64
C PRO A 85 13.85 -1.14 -3.49
N ILE A 86 13.22 -2.26 -3.10
CA ILE A 86 11.77 -2.34 -2.91
C ILE A 86 11.35 -1.59 -1.63
N TRP A 87 12.14 -1.71 -0.56
CA TRP A 87 11.93 -0.91 0.66
C TRP A 87 12.05 0.59 0.39
N GLN A 88 13.07 0.98 -0.37
CA GLN A 88 13.27 2.38 -0.76
C GLN A 88 12.12 2.90 -1.63
N ALA A 89 11.59 2.07 -2.53
CA ALA A 89 10.41 2.43 -3.31
C ALA A 89 9.17 2.65 -2.44
N ALA A 90 8.98 1.86 -1.37
CA ALA A 90 7.85 2.03 -0.45
C ALA A 90 7.95 3.36 0.33
N GLU A 91 9.15 3.71 0.78
CA GLU A 91 9.43 5.01 1.41
C GLU A 91 9.21 6.17 0.44
N ALA A 92 9.74 6.06 -0.79
CA ALA A 92 9.60 7.07 -1.82
C ALA A 92 8.12 7.35 -2.15
N ALA A 93 7.27 6.32 -2.24
CA ALA A 93 5.85 6.51 -2.54
C ALA A 93 5.12 7.38 -1.49
N ALA A 94 5.42 7.20 -0.21
CA ALA A 94 4.86 8.04 0.86
C ALA A 94 5.42 9.47 0.82
N GLU A 95 6.71 9.60 0.52
CA GLU A 95 7.39 10.89 0.42
C GLU A 95 6.88 11.71 -0.78
N ASP A 96 6.67 11.06 -1.92
CA ASP A 96 6.06 11.64 -3.12
C ASP A 96 4.66 12.21 -2.81
N PHE A 97 3.84 11.47 -2.07
CA PHE A 97 2.53 11.95 -1.63
C PHE A 97 2.64 13.16 -0.69
N ARG A 98 3.54 13.12 0.30
CA ARG A 98 3.76 14.24 1.23
C ARG A 98 4.16 15.52 0.50
N ARG A 99 4.98 15.42 -0.55
CA ARG A 99 5.37 16.57 -1.38
C ARG A 99 4.23 17.05 -2.28
N ALA A 100 3.47 16.13 -2.86
CA ALA A 100 2.39 16.47 -3.78
C ALA A 100 1.17 17.08 -3.08
N ALA A 101 0.88 16.68 -1.84
CA ALA A 101 -0.33 17.06 -1.11
C ALA A 101 -0.05 17.46 0.36
N PRO A 102 0.75 18.51 0.63
CA PRO A 102 1.27 18.81 1.97
C PRO A 102 0.18 19.18 2.99
N SER A 103 -0.94 19.72 2.53
CA SER A 103 -2.10 20.12 3.35
C SER A 103 -3.24 19.10 3.36
N SER A 104 -3.06 17.93 2.74
CA SER A 104 -4.12 16.92 2.69
C SER A 104 -4.34 16.29 4.06
N ALA A 105 -5.60 16.26 4.51
CA ALA A 105 -5.99 15.56 5.74
C ALA A 105 -5.68 14.06 5.68
N ARG A 106 -5.59 13.48 4.47
CA ARG A 106 -5.25 12.07 4.25
C ARG A 106 -3.78 11.74 4.48
N ARG A 107 -2.93 12.75 4.65
CA ARG A 107 -1.51 12.56 4.98
C ARG A 107 -1.30 11.65 6.19
N VAL A 108 -2.15 11.76 7.21
CA VAL A 108 -2.07 10.90 8.41
C VAL A 108 -2.17 9.41 8.09
N LEU A 109 -2.99 9.03 7.10
CA LEU A 109 -3.15 7.64 6.69
C LEU A 109 -1.93 7.16 5.92
N VAL A 110 -1.39 7.98 5.01
CA VAL A 110 -0.17 7.66 4.27
C VAL A 110 1.02 7.53 5.23
N ASP A 111 1.15 8.43 6.20
CA ASP A 111 2.21 8.39 7.21
C ASP A 111 2.07 7.16 8.13
N LEU A 112 0.85 6.75 8.49
CA LEU A 112 0.61 5.50 9.20
C LEU A 112 1.09 4.28 8.39
N HIS A 113 0.74 4.21 7.10
CA HIS A 113 1.18 3.10 6.25
C HIS A 113 2.69 3.08 6.04
N HIS A 114 3.33 4.24 5.97
CA HIS A 114 4.79 4.34 5.95
C HIS A 114 5.41 3.83 7.27
N ALA A 115 4.86 4.21 8.43
CA ALA A 115 5.33 3.71 9.72
C ALA A 115 5.18 2.18 9.82
N LEU A 116 4.07 1.62 9.34
CA LEU A 116 3.87 0.17 9.28
C LEU A 116 4.90 -0.52 8.38
N ALA A 117 5.31 0.09 7.27
CA ALA A 117 6.38 -0.42 6.42
C ALA A 117 7.73 -0.49 7.17
N VAL A 118 8.06 0.55 7.94
CA VAL A 118 9.27 0.59 8.79
C VAL A 118 9.22 -0.53 9.84
N VAL A 119 8.09 -0.71 10.51
CA VAL A 119 7.90 -1.79 11.48
C VAL A 119 8.06 -3.16 10.82
N ALA A 120 7.43 -3.39 9.67
CA ALA A 120 7.53 -4.67 8.95
C ALA A 120 8.98 -4.99 8.55
N ARG A 121 9.73 -4.00 8.08
CA ARG A 121 11.16 -4.15 7.76
C ARG A 121 11.98 -4.48 9.00
N GLY A 122 11.70 -3.82 10.13
CA GLY A 122 12.37 -4.07 11.41
C GLY A 122 12.10 -5.48 11.96
N GLU A 123 10.84 -5.91 11.94
CA GLU A 123 10.44 -7.26 12.37
C GLU A 123 11.13 -8.35 11.53
N LEU A 124 11.17 -8.17 10.21
CA LEU A 124 11.87 -9.08 9.32
C LEU A 124 13.37 -9.12 9.62
N ALA A 125 14.00 -7.96 9.83
CA ALA A 125 15.43 -7.89 10.17
C ALA A 125 15.73 -8.58 11.51
N ARG A 126 14.85 -8.43 12.50
CA ARG A 126 14.93 -9.13 13.79
C ARG A 126 14.84 -10.65 13.60
N GLN A 127 13.84 -11.12 12.85
CA GLN A 127 13.68 -12.55 12.53
C GLN A 127 14.91 -13.12 11.80
N GLU A 128 15.44 -12.38 10.82
CA GLU A 128 16.65 -12.78 10.09
C GLU A 128 17.89 -12.83 11.00
N ALA A 129 18.00 -11.96 12.00
CA ALA A 129 19.08 -11.98 12.97
C ALA A 129 18.97 -13.17 13.95
N GLU A 130 17.76 -13.51 14.38
CA GLU A 130 17.48 -14.67 15.22
C GLU A 130 17.82 -16.00 14.51
N LEU A 131 17.50 -16.09 13.22
CA LEU A 131 17.85 -17.24 12.38
C LEU A 131 19.32 -17.24 11.94
N GLY A 132 19.91 -16.05 11.83
CA GLY A 132 21.27 -15.80 11.37
C GLY A 132 22.32 -15.73 12.49
N ALA A 133 22.04 -16.28 13.68
CA ALA A 133 23.02 -16.46 14.75
C ALA A 133 23.62 -17.88 14.75
N PRO A 134 24.62 -18.19 13.90
CA PRO A 134 25.39 -19.41 14.00
C PRO A 134 26.38 -19.31 15.15
N GLY A 135 26.30 -20.20 16.16
CA GLY A 135 27.35 -20.36 17.16
C GLY A 135 26.96 -20.71 18.61
N ALA A 136 25.69 -20.94 18.95
CA ALA A 136 25.42 -21.64 20.21
C ALA A 136 25.79 -23.12 20.00
N PRO A 137 26.80 -23.67 20.71
CA PRO A 137 27.12 -25.09 20.59
C PRO A 137 25.84 -25.88 20.85
N SER A 138 25.60 -26.89 20.02
CA SER A 138 24.57 -27.86 20.35
C SER A 138 24.87 -28.37 21.76
N LEU A 139 23.85 -28.55 22.60
CA LEU A 139 24.03 -29.13 23.94
C LEU A 139 24.70 -30.53 23.90
N GLU A 140 24.78 -31.12 22.71
CA GLU A 140 25.46 -32.38 22.39
C GLU A 140 26.98 -32.21 22.19
N GLU A 141 27.44 -31.09 21.63
CA GLU A 141 28.87 -30.77 21.49
C GLU A 141 29.48 -30.28 22.81
N ALA A 142 28.69 -29.65 23.69
CA ALA A 142 29.13 -29.23 25.03
C ALA A 142 29.24 -30.39 26.05
N ARG A 143 28.85 -31.61 25.68
CA ARG A 143 28.88 -32.82 26.52
C ARG A 143 29.96 -33.84 26.14
N ARG A 144 30.72 -33.60 25.07
CA ARG A 144 31.90 -34.39 24.70
C ARG A 144 33.17 -33.70 25.19
#